data_AF-A0A818XJY7-F1
#
_entry.id   AF-A0A818XJY7-F1
#
_cell.length_a   1.000
_cell.length_b   1.000
_cell.length_c   1.000
_cell.angle_alpha   90.00
_cell.angle_beta   90.00
_cell.angle_gamma   90.00
#
_symmetry.space_group_name_H-M   'P 1'
#
loop_
_entity.id
_entity.type
_entity.pdbx_description
1 polymer ?
#
loop_
_entity_poly.entity_id
_entity_poly.type
_entity_poly.pdbx_seq_one_letter_code
_entity_poly.pdbx_strand_id
1 'polypeptide(L)'
;MQKLKISTAQVENKSGDKSYNLEVIRKLSEQAAKDGSQVVAFHECSITAYTFARNLSKEQMLELVEFVPDGKSVKELIAIAQTYNIAILAGLFENDNKDQIFKTHICVDKNGVVAKYRKLHPFINPNVTPGDQYRVLDLYEYIRATNTLGADIIFMSHVTMCTPSTRPGAGFVDHRLHPAKNLKVYCSKIPKPTSGWQRAQRYQENDVAFIIYTGASLYATRAMSVRDTWVSRVTNSYFLGSKPYPSLPITVIENTGEDYQSNTKKIFYGLELIYRKQQTIHPSKRHKWYLLVGCDTYVNVPHLKQLDPYNFTQPYFIGGSIGEGICYHKNGTSYNSLFVGGNTAHIFSAALVEELYPHLSVYVQSIWPQPNHSAAGASDVALSCLIFSLGYNMTILPGLWRRSPNGIIKEFGLRATLKVKEPSSWHYIHPAQMIDLDEFYAYQYVDRLKNDQNWYELVDFIHLFIGTHYETLRKHQPNDTEKLVRTYR
;
A
#
# COMPACT_ATOMS: atom_id res chain seq x y z
N MET A 1 28.55 17.32 2.32
CA MET A 1 28.53 15.89 2.73
C MET A 1 29.89 15.27 2.42
N GLN A 2 30.55 14.67 3.42
CA GLN A 2 31.61 13.71 3.13
C GLN A 2 30.97 12.47 2.47
N LYS A 3 31.68 11.83 1.54
CA LYS A 3 31.19 10.60 0.90
C LYS A 3 31.57 9.41 1.78
N LEU A 4 30.56 8.76 2.38
CA LEU A 4 30.74 7.49 3.06
C LEU A 4 30.77 6.36 2.01
N LYS A 5 31.86 5.59 1.97
CA LYS A 5 31.98 4.39 1.14
C LYS A 5 31.78 3.15 2.03
N ILE A 6 30.88 2.28 1.59
CA ILE A 6 30.44 1.10 2.34
C ILE A 6 30.65 -0.12 1.46
N SER A 7 31.26 -1.16 2.02
CA SER A 7 31.39 -2.47 1.38
C SER A 7 30.37 -3.46 1.97
N THR A 8 29.81 -4.33 1.13
CA THR A 8 29.01 -5.49 1.56
C THR A 8 29.78 -6.77 1.26
N ALA A 9 29.97 -7.62 2.26
CA ALA A 9 30.73 -8.87 2.14
C ALA A 9 29.78 -10.07 1.96
N GLN A 10 29.83 -10.69 0.78
CA GLN A 10 29.21 -11.99 0.51
C GLN A 10 30.26 -13.08 0.69
N VAL A 11 30.01 -14.02 1.60
CA VAL A 11 30.96 -15.08 1.99
C VAL A 11 30.26 -16.41 2.18
N GLU A 12 31.02 -17.50 2.05
CA GLU A 12 30.65 -18.80 2.59
C GLU A 12 31.27 -18.94 3.98
N ASN A 13 30.45 -19.23 4.98
CA ASN A 13 30.87 -19.41 6.35
C ASN A 13 30.81 -20.89 6.77
N LYS A 14 31.69 -21.29 7.67
CA LYS A 14 31.66 -22.63 8.27
C LYS A 14 30.70 -22.65 9.46
N SER A 15 29.98 -23.77 9.60
CA SER A 15 29.03 -23.97 10.70
C SER A 15 29.78 -24.15 12.03
N GLY A 16 29.55 -23.27 13.00
CA GLY A 16 30.15 -23.34 14.34
C GLY A 16 31.63 -22.93 14.44
N ASP A 17 32.39 -22.96 13.34
CA ASP A 17 33.81 -22.58 13.30
C ASP A 17 33.99 -21.06 13.26
N LYS A 18 33.81 -20.44 14.44
CA LYS A 18 33.95 -18.99 14.65
C LYS A 18 35.33 -18.49 14.26
N SER A 19 36.39 -19.25 14.54
CA SER A 19 37.78 -18.88 14.23
C SER A 19 38.00 -18.72 12.73
N TYR A 20 37.56 -19.68 11.92
CA TYR A 20 37.61 -19.56 10.46
C TYR A 20 36.76 -18.37 9.96
N ASN A 21 35.55 -18.21 10.48
CA ASN A 21 34.65 -17.13 10.06
C ASN A 21 35.22 -15.73 10.39
N LEU A 22 35.85 -15.57 11.55
CA LEU A 22 36.54 -14.34 11.95
C LEU A 22 37.75 -14.05 11.07
N GLU A 23 38.50 -15.07 10.64
CA GLU A 23 39.62 -14.91 9.70
C GLU A 23 39.13 -14.51 8.29
N VAL A 24 37.99 -15.01 7.84
CA VAL A 24 37.33 -14.53 6.60
C VAL A 24 36.87 -13.08 6.76
N ILE A 25 36.27 -12.73 7.90
CA ILE A 25 35.87 -11.34 8.22
C ILE A 25 37.09 -10.42 8.25
N ARG A 26 38.21 -10.84 8.83
CA ARG A 26 39.48 -10.11 8.89
C ARG A 26 39.98 -9.75 7.50
N LYS A 27 40.13 -10.74 6.61
CA LYS A 27 40.63 -10.54 5.23
C LYS A 27 39.75 -9.59 4.40
N LEU A 28 38.44 -9.67 4.56
CA LEU A 28 37.52 -8.81 3.80
C LEU A 28 37.37 -7.42 4.41
N SER A 29 37.57 -7.28 5.73
CA SER A 29 37.67 -5.96 6.38
C SER A 29 38.96 -5.26 5.98
N GLU A 30 40.07 -5.99 5.87
CA GLU A 30 41.34 -5.48 5.31
C GLU A 30 41.16 -5.01 3.87
N GLN A 31 40.55 -5.82 3.01
CA GLN A 31 40.32 -5.44 1.60
C GLN A 31 39.39 -4.23 1.50
N ALA A 32 38.28 -4.20 2.24
CA ALA A 32 37.37 -3.06 2.26
C ALA A 32 38.06 -1.76 2.72
N ALA A 33 38.94 -1.84 3.73
CA ALA A 33 39.74 -0.70 4.18
C ALA A 33 40.76 -0.25 3.13
N LYS A 34 41.45 -1.18 2.45
CA LYS A 34 42.35 -0.88 1.31
C LYS A 34 41.63 -0.21 0.15
N ASP A 35 40.38 -0.61 -0.11
CA ASP A 35 39.52 0.01 -1.11
C ASP A 35 38.98 1.39 -0.66
N GLY A 36 39.27 1.83 0.57
CA GLY A 36 38.83 3.11 1.13
C GLY A 36 37.40 3.13 1.66
N SER A 37 36.81 1.98 1.98
CA SER A 37 35.50 1.91 2.66
C SER A 37 35.65 2.17 4.16
N GLN A 38 34.82 3.04 4.72
CA GLN A 38 34.77 3.30 6.17
C GLN A 38 33.92 2.28 6.94
N VAL A 39 33.07 1.53 6.23
CA VAL A 39 32.17 0.51 6.81
C VAL A 39 32.19 -0.75 5.96
N VAL A 40 32.21 -1.92 6.59
CA VAL A 40 31.98 -3.22 5.94
C VAL A 40 30.86 -3.99 6.63
N ALA A 41 29.89 -4.48 5.85
CA ALA A 41 28.73 -5.21 6.35
C ALA A 41 28.70 -6.67 5.89
N PHE A 42 28.68 -7.57 6.87
CA PHE A 42 28.52 -9.01 6.70
C PHE A 42 27.07 -9.44 7.00
N HIS A 43 26.67 -10.54 6.37
CA HIS A 43 25.32 -11.09 6.47
C HIS A 43 24.95 -11.60 7.88
N GLU A 44 23.67 -11.94 8.06
CA GLU A 44 23.17 -12.56 9.29
C GLU A 44 23.98 -13.78 9.75
N CYS A 45 24.30 -13.82 11.04
CA CYS A 45 25.10 -14.88 11.69
C CYS A 45 26.42 -15.18 10.96
N SER A 46 27.10 -14.16 10.42
CA SER A 46 28.41 -14.32 9.78
C SER A 46 29.47 -14.97 10.68
N ILE A 47 29.45 -14.70 11.99
CA ILE A 47 30.40 -15.27 12.96
C ILE A 47 30.11 -16.76 13.22
N THR A 48 28.86 -17.11 13.48
CA THR A 48 28.48 -18.46 13.98
C THR A 48 28.04 -19.43 12.88
N ALA A 49 27.65 -18.90 11.72
CA ALA A 49 26.61 -19.46 10.85
C ALA A 49 25.27 -19.69 11.57
N TYR A 50 24.25 -20.17 10.84
CA TYR A 50 22.93 -20.43 11.43
C TYR A 50 22.18 -21.62 10.83
N THR A 51 22.46 -22.08 9.62
CA THR A 51 21.66 -23.15 8.98
C THR A 51 21.66 -24.45 9.78
N PHE A 52 22.81 -24.85 10.34
CA PHE A 52 22.93 -26.02 11.22
C PHE A 52 22.20 -25.85 12.57
N ALA A 53 22.09 -24.61 13.07
CA ALA A 53 21.50 -24.29 14.36
C ALA A 53 20.02 -24.74 14.48
N ARG A 54 19.32 -24.95 13.35
CA ARG A 54 17.93 -25.45 13.33
C ARG A 54 17.71 -26.80 14.04
N ASN A 55 18.76 -27.63 14.11
CA ASN A 55 18.69 -28.99 14.65
C ASN A 55 19.28 -29.10 16.07
N LEU A 56 19.74 -27.99 16.65
CA LEU A 56 20.39 -27.98 17.96
C LEU A 56 19.38 -27.91 19.10
N SER A 57 19.66 -28.62 20.20
CA SER A 57 18.93 -28.45 21.47
C SER A 57 19.21 -27.08 22.11
N LYS A 58 18.52 -26.73 23.20
CA LYS A 58 18.82 -25.48 23.91
C LYS A 58 20.24 -25.48 24.46
N GLU A 59 20.68 -26.61 25.01
CA GLU A 59 22.00 -26.82 25.61
C GLU A 59 23.09 -26.65 24.56
N GLN A 60 22.94 -27.28 23.39
CA GLN A 60 23.85 -27.12 22.25
C GLN A 60 23.87 -25.70 21.69
N MET A 61 22.76 -24.96 21.76
CA MET A 61 22.73 -23.53 21.42
C MET A 61 23.49 -22.69 22.47
N LEU A 62 23.42 -23.04 23.76
CA LEU A 62 24.15 -22.37 24.84
C LEU A 62 25.68 -22.58 24.74
N GLU A 63 26.14 -23.66 24.10
CA GLU A 63 27.56 -23.84 23.74
C GLU A 63 28.01 -22.93 22.56
N LEU A 64 27.07 -22.53 21.69
CA LEU A 64 27.35 -21.73 20.48
C LEU A 64 27.33 -20.21 20.74
N VAL A 65 26.49 -19.74 21.65
CA VAL A 65 26.26 -18.31 21.91
C VAL A 65 27.46 -17.60 22.55
N GLU A 66 27.46 -16.26 22.50
CA GLU A 66 28.38 -15.42 23.27
C GLU A 66 27.68 -14.21 23.88
N PHE A 67 28.24 -13.67 24.96
CA PHE A 67 27.80 -12.38 25.50
C PHE A 67 28.24 -11.22 24.59
N VAL A 68 27.45 -10.15 24.54
CA VAL A 68 27.81 -8.90 23.84
C VAL A 68 27.76 -7.75 24.85
N PRO A 69 28.89 -7.08 25.15
CA PRO A 69 30.11 -7.02 24.33
C PRO A 69 31.21 -8.05 24.67
N ASP A 70 31.10 -8.82 25.74
CA ASP A 70 32.26 -9.51 26.35
C ASP A 70 32.77 -10.79 25.65
N GLY A 71 32.06 -11.28 24.64
CA GLY A 71 32.38 -12.47 23.86
C GLY A 71 33.75 -12.43 23.18
N LYS A 72 34.38 -13.60 23.02
CA LYS A 72 35.67 -13.76 22.35
C LYS A 72 35.61 -13.27 20.91
N SER A 73 34.56 -13.61 20.18
CA SER A 73 34.33 -13.21 18.80
C SER A 73 34.09 -11.70 18.67
N VAL A 74 33.43 -11.09 19.66
CA VAL A 74 33.17 -9.65 19.68
C VAL A 74 34.48 -8.89 19.92
N LYS A 75 35.31 -9.36 20.86
CA LYS A 75 36.65 -8.80 21.13
C LYS A 75 37.57 -8.91 19.91
N GLU A 76 37.53 -10.04 19.20
CA GLU A 76 38.27 -10.23 17.95
C GLU A 76 37.79 -9.26 16.84
N LEU A 77 36.48 -9.06 16.69
CA LEU A 77 35.95 -8.07 15.76
C LEU A 77 36.39 -6.64 16.09
N ILE A 78 36.43 -6.27 17.37
CA ILE A 78 36.95 -4.96 17.81
C ILE A 78 38.43 -4.84 17.44
N ALA A 79 39.24 -5.88 17.64
CA ALA A 79 40.65 -5.89 17.23
C ALA A 79 40.84 -5.76 15.71
N ILE A 80 39.98 -6.39 14.90
CA ILE A 80 39.97 -6.22 13.43
C ILE A 80 39.59 -4.77 13.07
N ALA A 81 38.54 -4.22 13.67
CA ALA A 81 38.08 -2.84 13.45
C ALA A 81 39.14 -1.80 13.86
N GLN A 82 39.88 -2.05 14.95
CA GLN A 82 41.04 -1.25 15.38
C GLN A 82 42.18 -1.34 14.35
N THR A 83 42.55 -2.55 13.92
CA THR A 83 43.69 -2.80 13.02
C THR A 83 43.53 -2.07 11.68
N TYR A 84 42.33 -2.10 11.10
CA TYR A 84 42.07 -1.53 9.77
C TYR A 84 41.31 -0.19 9.80
N ASN A 85 41.03 0.36 10.99
CA ASN A 85 40.26 1.60 11.20
C ASN A 85 38.95 1.64 10.39
N ILE A 86 38.18 0.55 10.44
CA ILE A 86 36.94 0.35 9.69
C ILE A 86 35.82 -0.11 10.65
N ALA A 87 34.59 0.38 10.45
CA ALA A 87 33.44 -0.12 11.20
C ALA A 87 32.95 -1.45 10.60
N ILE A 88 32.69 -2.44 11.46
CA ILE A 88 32.35 -3.81 11.03
C ILE A 88 30.97 -4.19 11.56
N LEU A 89 30.09 -4.56 10.63
CA LEU A 89 28.73 -5.01 10.87
C LEU A 89 28.63 -6.53 10.70
N ALA A 90 28.34 -7.27 11.77
CA ALA A 90 28.40 -8.74 11.79
C ALA A 90 27.32 -9.37 12.68
N GLY A 91 26.95 -10.63 12.42
CA GLY A 91 25.91 -11.34 13.16
C GLY A 91 26.41 -12.54 13.96
N LEU A 92 25.78 -12.81 15.10
CA LEU A 92 25.99 -13.97 15.97
C LEU A 92 24.70 -14.39 16.70
N PHE A 93 24.76 -15.52 17.41
CA PHE A 93 23.83 -15.78 18.51
C PHE A 93 24.38 -15.18 19.81
N GLU A 94 23.59 -14.32 20.44
CA GLU A 94 23.90 -13.67 21.71
C GLU A 94 23.26 -14.44 22.88
N ASN A 95 23.95 -14.57 24.01
CA ASN A 95 23.32 -14.89 25.30
C ASN A 95 23.09 -13.63 26.14
N ASP A 96 22.06 -13.66 26.98
CA ASP A 96 21.92 -12.73 28.11
C ASP A 96 22.14 -13.43 29.46
N ASN A 97 22.08 -12.67 30.55
CA ASN A 97 22.29 -13.18 31.91
C ASN A 97 21.12 -14.04 32.45
N LYS A 98 20.21 -14.50 31.58
CA LYS A 98 19.04 -15.32 31.89
C LYS A 98 18.93 -16.54 30.95
N ASP A 99 20.01 -16.90 30.26
CA ASP A 99 20.07 -17.98 29.26
C ASP A 99 19.00 -17.85 28.16
N GLN A 100 18.73 -16.62 27.75
CA GLN A 100 17.93 -16.29 26.56
C GLN A 100 18.85 -16.05 25.36
N ILE A 101 18.57 -16.80 24.29
CA ILE A 101 19.36 -16.81 23.06
C ILE A 101 18.73 -15.83 22.08
N PHE A 102 19.48 -14.81 21.64
CA PHE A 102 18.99 -13.84 20.64
C PHE A 102 19.76 -14.00 19.33
N LYS A 103 19.09 -13.76 18.20
CA LYS A 103 19.76 -13.62 16.90
C LYS A 103 20.16 -12.15 16.73
N THR A 104 21.43 -11.86 17.00
CA THR A 104 21.91 -10.49 17.19
C THR A 104 22.84 -10.08 16.05
N HIS A 105 22.70 -8.83 15.62
CA HIS A 105 23.59 -8.17 14.68
C HIS A 105 24.20 -6.95 15.36
N ILE A 106 25.53 -6.84 15.30
CA ILE A 106 26.31 -5.82 15.98
C ILE A 106 27.07 -4.99 14.96
N CYS A 107 27.33 -3.73 15.33
CA CYS A 107 28.35 -2.91 14.70
C CYS A 107 29.44 -2.67 15.74
N VAL A 108 30.68 -2.89 15.35
CA VAL A 108 31.86 -2.51 16.11
C VAL A 108 32.66 -1.45 15.36
N ASP A 109 33.39 -0.64 16.09
CA ASP A 109 34.44 0.24 15.57
C ASP A 109 35.73 0.05 16.40
N LYS A 110 36.70 0.95 16.23
CA LYS A 110 37.95 0.89 17.00
C LYS A 110 37.80 1.13 18.51
N ASN A 111 36.67 1.67 18.96
CA ASN A 111 36.39 1.99 20.36
C ASN A 111 35.59 0.88 21.06
N GLY A 112 34.83 0.08 20.31
CA GLY A 112 34.13 -1.10 20.85
C GLY A 112 32.87 -1.45 20.07
N VAL A 113 31.88 -2.03 20.77
CA VAL A 113 30.53 -2.23 20.22
C VAL A 113 29.77 -0.91 20.22
N VAL A 114 29.54 -0.34 19.03
CA VAL A 114 28.72 0.87 18.86
C VAL A 114 27.24 0.55 18.63
N ALA A 115 26.92 -0.70 18.27
CA ALA A 115 25.54 -1.12 18.01
C ALA A 115 25.24 -2.56 18.45
N LYS A 116 24.01 -2.79 18.93
CA LYS A 116 23.47 -4.12 19.16
C LYS A 116 21.97 -4.19 18.83
N TYR A 117 21.61 -4.86 17.74
CA TYR A 117 20.24 -5.11 17.34
C TYR A 117 19.89 -6.60 17.48
N ARG A 118 18.85 -6.90 18.27
CA ARG A 118 18.27 -8.24 18.40
C ARG A 118 17.12 -8.38 17.40
N LYS A 119 17.14 -9.43 16.57
CA LYS A 119 16.14 -9.61 15.50
C LYS A 119 14.73 -9.75 16.08
N LEU A 120 13.82 -8.85 15.69
CA LEU A 120 12.41 -8.84 16.16
C LEU A 120 11.62 -10.10 15.76
N HIS A 121 11.96 -10.70 14.61
CA HIS A 121 11.29 -11.88 14.08
C HIS A 121 12.33 -12.97 13.79
N PRO A 122 12.88 -13.61 14.84
CA PRO A 122 13.83 -14.69 14.66
C PRO A 122 13.10 -15.90 14.09
N PHE A 123 13.80 -16.62 13.23
CA PHE A 123 13.44 -17.95 12.77
C PHE A 123 14.75 -18.71 12.58
N ILE A 124 14.73 -20.00 12.92
CA ILE A 124 15.65 -21.09 12.52
C ILE A 124 15.58 -22.21 13.58
N ASN A 125 15.54 -21.83 14.86
CA ASN A 125 15.49 -22.71 16.04
C ASN A 125 14.45 -22.11 17.03
N PRO A 126 13.59 -22.93 17.67
CA PRO A 126 12.53 -22.44 18.57
C PRO A 126 13.05 -21.82 19.88
N ASN A 127 14.30 -22.08 20.27
CA ASN A 127 14.90 -21.53 21.50
C ASN A 127 15.41 -20.08 21.35
N VAL A 128 15.24 -19.47 20.18
CA VAL A 128 15.72 -18.10 19.90
C VAL A 128 14.64 -17.08 20.25
N THR A 129 14.88 -16.29 21.28
CA THR A 129 14.00 -15.23 21.77
C THR A 129 13.94 -14.05 20.79
N PRO A 130 12.74 -13.51 20.50
CA PRO A 130 12.57 -12.25 19.77
C PRO A 130 13.28 -11.06 20.43
N GLY A 131 13.82 -10.18 19.60
CA GLY A 131 14.22 -8.83 20.02
C GLY A 131 13.02 -7.93 20.30
N ASP A 132 13.28 -6.81 20.97
CA ASP A 132 12.28 -5.91 21.55
C ASP A 132 12.19 -4.53 20.87
N GLN A 133 13.21 -4.10 20.12
CA GLN A 133 13.31 -2.75 19.56
C GLN A 133 14.12 -2.66 18.26
N TYR A 134 13.81 -1.65 17.45
CA TYR A 134 14.71 -1.20 16.37
C TYR A 134 15.90 -0.43 16.97
N ARG A 135 17.01 -0.36 16.22
CA ARG A 135 18.20 0.41 16.60
C ARG A 135 18.66 1.29 15.45
N VAL A 136 19.20 2.44 15.82
CA VAL A 136 19.64 3.51 14.93
C VAL A 136 21.02 3.95 15.37
N LEU A 137 21.89 4.26 14.40
CA LEU A 137 23.32 4.42 14.58
C LEU A 137 23.84 5.63 13.80
N ASP A 138 24.52 6.52 14.50
CA ASP A 138 25.18 7.68 13.91
C ASP A 138 26.62 7.31 13.50
N LEU A 139 26.73 6.54 12.41
CA LEU A 139 28.01 6.23 11.76
C LEU A 139 28.39 7.36 10.79
N TYR A 140 28.91 8.45 11.34
CA TYR A 140 29.31 9.70 10.64
C TYR A 140 28.14 10.49 10.02
N GLU A 141 27.62 11.45 10.79
CA GLU A 141 26.71 12.57 10.43
C GLU A 141 25.73 12.45 9.22
N TYR A 142 24.49 12.09 9.59
CA TYR A 142 23.22 12.73 9.20
C TYR A 142 22.48 12.42 7.86
N ILE A 143 21.37 11.69 8.05
CA ILE A 143 19.97 11.92 7.60
C ILE A 143 19.36 11.12 6.39
N ARG A 144 18.31 10.29 6.64
CA ARG A 144 17.19 10.09 5.68
C ARG A 144 16.42 8.75 5.56
N ALA A 145 16.52 7.75 6.45
CA ALA A 145 15.51 6.67 6.49
C ALA A 145 15.09 6.23 7.91
N THR A 146 15.96 5.55 8.67
CA THR A 146 15.92 5.34 10.14
C THR A 146 16.07 6.67 10.91
N ASN A 147 15.67 7.78 10.30
CA ASN A 147 16.10 9.14 10.60
C ASN A 147 14.95 10.10 10.96
N THR A 148 13.80 9.56 11.31
CA THR A 148 13.06 10.10 12.46
C THR A 148 13.74 9.76 13.79
N LEU A 149 14.82 8.95 13.77
CA LEU A 149 15.64 8.56 14.94
C LEU A 149 17.17 8.75 14.78
N GLY A 150 17.69 9.25 13.64
CA GLY A 150 19.13 9.40 13.33
C GLY A 150 19.63 8.92 11.93
N ALA A 151 19.41 7.67 11.53
CA ALA A 151 20.31 7.04 10.52
C ALA A 151 19.94 7.14 9.02
N ASP A 152 21.00 7.32 8.24
CA ASP A 152 21.10 7.36 6.78
C ASP A 152 20.90 6.03 6.05
N ILE A 153 21.46 4.97 6.62
CA ILE A 153 21.63 3.66 5.96
C ILE A 153 20.94 2.59 6.80
N ILE A 154 20.13 1.76 6.15
CA ILE A 154 19.44 0.63 6.79
C ILE A 154 20.19 -0.67 6.47
N PHE A 155 20.84 -1.24 7.48
CA PHE A 155 21.44 -2.58 7.38
C PHE A 155 20.41 -3.65 7.77
N MET A 156 19.71 -4.20 6.78
CA MET A 156 18.75 -5.30 6.97
C MET A 156 19.49 -6.64 6.90
N SER A 157 19.72 -7.30 8.04
CA SER A 157 20.61 -8.48 8.09
C SER A 157 20.12 -9.69 7.26
N HIS A 158 18.80 -9.84 7.06
CA HIS A 158 18.22 -10.96 6.30
C HIS A 158 16.69 -10.84 6.06
N VAL A 159 16.21 -11.14 4.84
CA VAL A 159 14.76 -11.32 4.51
C VAL A 159 14.51 -12.67 3.81
N THR A 160 13.84 -13.62 4.49
CA THR A 160 13.24 -14.81 3.83
C THR A 160 11.81 -14.48 3.44
N MET A 161 11.63 -14.10 2.18
CA MET A 161 10.37 -14.24 1.45
C MET A 161 10.61 -15.21 0.29
N CYS A 162 9.57 -15.84 -0.22
CA CYS A 162 9.63 -16.75 -1.38
C CYS A 162 10.44 -18.06 -1.18
N THR A 163 10.67 -18.50 0.05
CA THR A 163 11.43 -19.74 0.38
C THR A 163 10.67 -20.61 1.38
N PRO A 164 10.89 -21.94 1.42
CA PRO A 164 10.29 -22.81 2.43
C PRO A 164 10.92 -22.52 3.80
N SER A 165 10.21 -21.75 4.61
CA SER A 165 10.65 -21.25 5.92
C SER A 165 9.53 -21.43 6.93
N THR A 166 9.87 -21.76 8.18
CA THR A 166 8.92 -21.95 9.29
C THR A 166 8.36 -20.63 9.85
N ARG A 167 8.72 -19.48 9.27
CA ARG A 167 8.22 -18.17 9.67
C ARG A 167 6.73 -18.00 9.27
N PRO A 168 5.85 -17.51 10.17
CA PRO A 168 4.48 -17.15 9.80
C PRO A 168 4.44 -16.15 8.64
N GLY A 169 3.68 -16.47 7.59
CA GLY A 169 3.60 -15.68 6.36
C GLY A 169 4.76 -15.88 5.38
N ALA A 170 5.73 -16.76 5.67
CA ALA A 170 6.75 -17.18 4.72
C ALA A 170 6.35 -18.51 4.04
N GLY A 171 6.85 -18.69 2.82
CA GLY A 171 6.62 -19.85 1.97
C GLY A 171 7.12 -19.54 0.56
N PHE A 172 7.04 -20.50 -0.34
CA PHE A 172 7.14 -20.18 -1.76
C PHE A 172 5.97 -19.26 -2.14
N VAL A 173 6.27 -18.06 -2.63
CA VAL A 173 5.28 -17.26 -3.34
C VAL A 173 4.96 -18.03 -4.62
N ASP A 174 3.69 -18.34 -4.85
CA ASP A 174 3.25 -18.98 -6.08
C ASP A 174 3.82 -18.20 -7.27
N HIS A 175 4.43 -18.87 -8.25
CA HIS A 175 4.98 -18.23 -9.43
C HIS A 175 3.96 -17.35 -10.20
N ARG A 176 2.65 -17.57 -10.00
CA ARG A 176 1.54 -16.72 -10.50
C ARG A 176 1.41 -15.37 -9.77
N LEU A 177 1.91 -15.29 -8.54
CA LEU A 177 1.96 -14.11 -7.67
C LEU A 177 3.30 -13.34 -7.78
N HIS A 178 4.24 -13.77 -8.64
CA HIS A 178 5.47 -13.02 -8.90
C HIS A 178 5.18 -11.77 -9.76
N PRO A 179 5.27 -10.53 -9.24
CA PRO A 179 4.75 -9.35 -9.94
C PRO A 179 5.52 -9.01 -11.23
N ALA A 180 6.82 -9.33 -11.26
CA ALA A 180 7.72 -8.96 -12.35
C ALA A 180 7.32 -9.51 -13.75
N LYS A 181 6.49 -10.56 -13.83
CA LYS A 181 5.88 -11.02 -15.10
C LYS A 181 4.59 -10.28 -15.44
N ASN A 182 3.75 -9.96 -14.46
CA ASN A 182 2.45 -9.32 -14.67
C ASN A 182 2.58 -7.81 -14.93
N LEU A 183 3.43 -7.10 -14.18
CA LEU A 183 3.62 -5.65 -14.30
C LEU A 183 4.08 -5.21 -15.70
N LYS A 184 4.93 -6.02 -16.37
CA LYS A 184 5.36 -5.78 -17.76
C LYS A 184 4.19 -5.70 -18.75
N VAL A 185 3.07 -6.38 -18.46
CA VAL A 185 1.86 -6.34 -19.28
C VAL A 185 1.17 -4.97 -19.21
N TYR A 186 1.34 -4.21 -18.12
CA TYR A 186 0.80 -2.86 -18.00
C TYR A 186 1.71 -1.80 -18.63
N CYS A 187 3.04 -2.02 -18.65
CA CYS A 187 4.00 -1.12 -19.31
C CYS A 187 3.72 -0.86 -20.80
N SER A 188 3.08 -1.80 -21.51
CA SER A 188 2.69 -1.65 -22.92
C SER A 188 1.25 -1.17 -23.13
N LYS A 189 0.50 -0.91 -22.05
CA LYS A 189 -0.95 -0.64 -22.06
C LYS A 189 -1.35 0.65 -21.37
N ILE A 190 -0.59 1.04 -20.34
CA ILE A 190 -0.80 2.24 -19.54
C ILE A 190 0.39 3.17 -19.74
N PRO A 191 0.18 4.49 -19.95
CA PRO A 191 1.28 5.44 -20.00
C PRO A 191 2.14 5.42 -18.75
N LYS A 192 3.46 5.48 -18.95
CA LYS A 192 4.46 5.76 -17.91
C LYS A 192 5.18 7.07 -18.29
N PRO A 193 4.60 8.25 -18.02
CA PRO A 193 5.29 9.51 -18.24
C PRO A 193 6.51 9.59 -17.30
N THR A 194 7.70 9.69 -17.87
CA THR A 194 8.98 9.83 -17.15
C THR A 194 9.42 11.29 -16.97
N SER A 195 8.74 12.22 -17.65
CA SER A 195 8.99 13.67 -17.63
C SER A 195 7.71 14.45 -17.93
N GLY A 196 7.72 15.75 -17.65
CA GLY A 196 6.56 16.63 -17.85
C GLY A 196 5.39 16.38 -16.88
N TRP A 197 5.66 15.73 -15.75
CA TRP A 197 4.71 15.62 -14.65
C TRP A 197 4.61 16.98 -13.94
N GLN A 198 3.37 17.38 -13.60
CA GLN A 198 3.10 18.58 -12.80
C GLN A 198 2.58 18.16 -11.42
N ARG A 199 3.04 18.82 -10.35
CA ARG A 199 2.51 18.63 -9.01
C ARG A 199 1.13 19.25 -8.86
N ALA A 200 0.31 18.68 -7.99
CA ALA A 200 -0.93 19.31 -7.55
C ALA A 200 -0.66 20.72 -6.99
N GLN A 201 -1.50 21.69 -7.35
CA GLN A 201 -1.41 23.08 -6.88
C GLN A 201 -2.48 23.41 -5.85
N ARG A 202 -3.68 22.83 -5.97
CA ARG A 202 -4.84 23.09 -5.10
C ARG A 202 -5.42 21.80 -4.51
N TYR A 203 -5.34 20.70 -5.26
CA TYR A 203 -5.79 19.38 -4.86
C TYR A 203 -5.01 18.82 -3.67
N GLN A 204 -5.72 18.32 -2.67
CA GLN A 204 -5.22 17.47 -1.59
C GLN A 204 -6.11 16.23 -1.47
N GLU A 205 -5.60 15.12 -0.97
CA GLU A 205 -6.40 13.88 -0.84
C GLU A 205 -7.41 13.99 0.32
N ASN A 206 -7.06 14.74 1.35
CA ASN A 206 -7.88 15.01 2.54
C ASN A 206 -9.11 15.89 2.22
N ASP A 207 -9.14 16.54 1.06
CA ASP A 207 -10.26 17.34 0.57
C ASP A 207 -11.34 16.47 -0.10
N VAL A 208 -11.07 15.17 -0.32
CA VAL A 208 -11.93 14.26 -1.06
C VAL A 208 -12.61 13.26 -0.13
N ALA A 209 -13.94 13.16 -0.18
CA ALA A 209 -14.69 12.01 0.32
C ALA A 209 -14.62 10.87 -0.70
N PHE A 210 -13.93 9.78 -0.37
CA PHE A 210 -13.88 8.56 -1.19
C PHE A 210 -15.03 7.64 -0.80
N ILE A 211 -16.03 7.52 -1.68
CA ILE A 211 -17.29 6.82 -1.41
C ILE A 211 -17.33 5.55 -2.26
N ILE A 212 -17.31 4.39 -1.61
CA ILE A 212 -17.26 3.08 -2.24
C ILE A 212 -18.56 2.33 -1.94
N TYR A 213 -19.42 2.10 -2.93
CA TYR A 213 -20.62 1.28 -2.74
C TYR A 213 -20.34 -0.19 -3.07
N THR A 214 -20.92 -1.09 -2.27
CA THR A 214 -20.70 -2.54 -2.43
C THR A 214 -21.89 -3.38 -1.94
N GLY A 215 -22.04 -4.56 -2.53
CA GLY A 215 -22.92 -5.61 -2.01
C GLY A 215 -22.23 -6.48 -0.96
N ALA A 216 -23.00 -7.07 -0.05
CA ALA A 216 -22.51 -7.91 1.04
C ALA A 216 -21.69 -9.13 0.58
N SER A 217 -22.07 -9.74 -0.55
CA SER A 217 -21.36 -10.88 -1.15
C SER A 217 -19.96 -10.53 -1.66
N LEU A 218 -19.66 -9.24 -1.84
CA LEU A 218 -18.41 -8.73 -2.39
C LEU A 218 -17.47 -8.15 -1.32
N TYR A 219 -17.89 -8.12 -0.05
CA TYR A 219 -17.10 -7.58 1.07
C TYR A 219 -15.74 -8.27 1.20
N ALA A 220 -15.74 -9.61 1.29
CA ALA A 220 -14.55 -10.44 1.47
C ALA A 220 -13.65 -10.56 0.22
N THR A 221 -14.07 -9.95 -0.91
CA THR A 221 -13.33 -10.00 -2.17
C THR A 221 -13.06 -8.58 -2.66
N ARG A 222 -13.90 -8.04 -3.55
CA ARG A 222 -13.69 -6.76 -4.23
C ARG A 222 -13.50 -5.59 -3.26
N ALA A 223 -14.37 -5.46 -2.25
CA ALA A 223 -14.32 -4.33 -1.34
C ALA A 223 -13.10 -4.37 -0.41
N MET A 224 -12.68 -5.56 0.04
CA MET A 224 -11.39 -5.74 0.72
C MET A 224 -10.20 -5.45 -0.18
N SER A 225 -10.20 -5.87 -1.45
CA SER A 225 -9.12 -5.52 -2.40
C SER A 225 -9.02 -4.01 -2.60
N VAL A 226 -10.15 -3.29 -2.66
CA VAL A 226 -10.17 -1.82 -2.69
C VAL A 226 -9.60 -1.22 -1.40
N ARG A 227 -10.00 -1.72 -0.22
CA ARG A 227 -9.44 -1.33 1.09
C ARG A 227 -7.92 -1.49 1.13
N ASP A 228 -7.40 -2.62 0.68
CA ASP A 228 -5.99 -3.00 0.84
C ASP A 228 -5.06 -2.37 -0.21
N THR A 229 -5.62 -1.84 -1.30
CA THR A 229 -4.89 -1.15 -2.36
C THR A 229 -5.03 0.36 -2.19
N TRP A 230 -5.71 1.05 -3.10
CA TRP A 230 -5.69 2.50 -3.19
C TRP A 230 -6.40 3.20 -2.00
N VAL A 231 -7.43 2.58 -1.40
CA VAL A 231 -8.10 3.15 -0.20
C VAL A 231 -7.22 3.08 1.05
N SER A 232 -6.23 2.18 1.10
CA SER A 232 -5.36 2.08 2.28
C SER A 232 -4.55 3.36 2.55
N ARG A 233 -4.49 4.26 1.55
CA ARG A 233 -3.69 5.48 1.54
C ARG A 233 -4.52 6.75 1.37
N VAL A 234 -5.81 6.73 1.72
CA VAL A 234 -6.68 7.92 1.73
C VAL A 234 -7.26 8.19 3.12
N THR A 235 -7.37 9.47 3.47
CA THR A 235 -7.81 9.92 4.79
C THR A 235 -9.32 9.71 5.03
N ASN A 236 -10.16 9.97 4.01
CA ASN A 236 -11.63 10.01 4.17
C ASN A 236 -12.33 8.97 3.29
N SER A 237 -12.48 7.73 3.76
CA SER A 237 -13.19 6.66 3.03
C SER A 237 -14.51 6.25 3.68
N TYR A 238 -15.51 5.96 2.84
CA TYR A 238 -16.84 5.52 3.24
C TYR A 238 -17.25 4.28 2.41
N PHE A 239 -17.27 3.09 3.03
CA PHE A 239 -17.80 1.89 2.39
C PHE A 239 -19.31 1.79 2.65
N LEU A 240 -20.14 2.03 1.64
CA LEU A 240 -21.60 1.98 1.74
C LEU A 240 -22.09 0.54 1.52
N GLY A 241 -22.81 -0.01 2.49
CA GLY A 241 -23.29 -1.40 2.48
C GLY A 241 -24.58 -1.60 3.28
N SER A 242 -25.20 -2.77 3.16
CA SER A 242 -26.48 -3.11 3.82
C SER A 242 -26.35 -3.57 5.28
N LYS A 243 -25.16 -4.08 5.64
CA LYS A 243 -24.90 -4.77 6.91
C LYS A 243 -23.43 -4.67 7.30
N PRO A 244 -23.08 -4.73 8.60
CA PRO A 244 -21.70 -4.59 9.07
C PRO A 244 -20.81 -5.75 8.61
N TYR A 245 -19.49 -5.53 8.65
CA TYR A 245 -18.49 -6.56 8.37
C TYR A 245 -17.25 -6.38 9.27
N PRO A 246 -16.77 -7.39 10.01
CA PRO A 246 -15.73 -7.19 11.04
C PRO A 246 -14.43 -6.57 10.52
N SER A 247 -14.06 -6.86 9.26
CA SER A 247 -12.79 -6.41 8.67
C SER A 247 -12.91 -5.17 7.78
N LEU A 248 -14.09 -4.61 7.58
CA LEU A 248 -14.30 -3.49 6.66
C LEU A 248 -15.17 -2.41 7.33
N PRO A 249 -14.79 -1.11 7.32
CA PRO A 249 -15.55 -0.06 7.98
C PRO A 249 -16.81 0.30 7.17
N ILE A 250 -17.78 -0.62 7.15
CA ILE A 250 -19.07 -0.43 6.48
C ILE A 250 -19.86 0.66 7.20
N THR A 251 -20.14 1.74 6.48
CA THR A 251 -21.28 2.62 6.78
C THR A 251 -22.54 1.88 6.35
N VAL A 252 -23.25 1.33 7.32
CA VAL A 252 -24.50 0.59 7.11
C VAL A 252 -25.59 1.58 6.70
N ILE A 253 -26.20 1.34 5.54
CA ILE A 253 -27.37 2.07 5.06
C ILE A 253 -28.61 1.21 5.34
N GLU A 254 -29.35 1.61 6.36
CA GLU A 254 -30.57 0.92 6.80
C GLU A 254 -31.62 0.85 5.67
N ASN A 255 -32.49 -0.15 5.75
CA ASN A 255 -33.58 -0.38 4.78
C ASN A 255 -33.10 -0.56 3.32
N THR A 256 -31.88 -1.10 3.13
CA THR A 256 -31.33 -1.50 1.82
C THR A 256 -30.94 -2.99 1.81
N GLY A 257 -31.20 -3.66 0.70
CA GLY A 257 -30.82 -5.05 0.42
C GLY A 257 -29.59 -5.17 -0.51
N GLU A 258 -29.60 -6.17 -1.38
CA GLU A 258 -28.46 -6.53 -2.26
C GLU A 258 -28.76 -6.41 -3.76
N ASP A 259 -29.97 -6.04 -4.13
CA ASP A 259 -30.38 -5.80 -5.51
C ASP A 259 -29.91 -4.43 -6.06
N TYR A 260 -30.12 -4.18 -7.36
CA TYR A 260 -29.74 -2.93 -8.03
C TYR A 260 -30.46 -1.68 -7.49
N GLN A 261 -31.73 -1.78 -7.09
CA GLN A 261 -32.48 -0.67 -6.51
C GLN A 261 -31.92 -0.34 -5.12
N SER A 262 -31.60 -1.37 -4.32
CA SER A 262 -30.92 -1.25 -3.04
C SER A 262 -29.53 -0.62 -3.17
N ASN A 263 -28.75 -0.95 -4.20
CA ASN A 263 -27.47 -0.28 -4.46
C ASN A 263 -27.65 1.20 -4.83
N THR A 264 -28.70 1.55 -5.58
CA THR A 264 -29.07 2.95 -5.82
C THR A 264 -29.42 3.66 -4.51
N LYS A 265 -30.25 3.05 -3.64
CA LYS A 265 -30.59 3.61 -2.32
C LYS A 265 -29.36 3.78 -1.41
N LYS A 266 -28.42 2.83 -1.39
CA LYS A 266 -27.14 2.94 -0.66
C LYS A 266 -26.40 4.22 -1.05
N ILE A 267 -26.32 4.54 -2.34
CA ILE A 267 -25.63 5.73 -2.84
C ILE A 267 -26.33 7.01 -2.41
N PHE A 268 -27.65 7.13 -2.63
CA PHE A 268 -28.39 8.37 -2.35
C PHE A 268 -28.46 8.65 -0.84
N TYR A 269 -28.85 7.67 -0.02
CA TYR A 269 -28.87 7.81 1.44
C TYR A 269 -27.46 7.94 2.02
N GLY A 270 -26.45 7.31 1.40
CA GLY A 270 -25.04 7.45 1.78
C GLY A 270 -24.51 8.85 1.56
N LEU A 271 -24.77 9.46 0.39
CA LEU A 271 -24.45 10.86 0.11
C LEU A 271 -25.13 11.81 1.11
N GLU A 272 -26.41 11.60 1.40
CA GLU A 272 -27.17 12.40 2.36
C GLU A 272 -26.60 12.29 3.78
N LEU A 273 -26.27 11.08 4.22
CA LEU A 273 -25.64 10.81 5.53
C LEU A 273 -24.26 11.45 5.65
N ILE A 274 -23.44 11.36 4.59
CA ILE A 274 -22.10 11.99 4.57
C ILE A 274 -22.25 13.51 4.59
N TYR A 275 -23.16 14.10 3.81
CA TYR A 275 -23.43 15.54 3.84
C TYR A 275 -23.87 16.01 5.23
N ARG A 276 -24.82 15.33 5.88
CA ARG A 276 -25.24 15.64 7.25
C ARG A 276 -24.08 15.60 8.24
N LYS A 277 -23.16 14.64 8.10
CA LYS A 277 -21.91 14.59 8.90
C LYS A 277 -20.96 15.76 8.61
N GLN A 278 -20.92 16.27 7.36
CA GLN A 278 -20.12 17.46 7.04
C GLN A 278 -20.73 18.74 7.65
N GLN A 279 -22.05 18.81 7.82
CA GLN A 279 -22.68 20.00 8.42
C GLN A 279 -22.31 20.22 9.89
N THR A 280 -21.96 19.16 10.64
CA THR A 280 -21.46 19.29 12.02
C THR A 280 -19.98 19.66 12.12
N ILE A 281 -19.26 19.71 11.00
CA ILE A 281 -17.84 20.06 10.91
C ILE A 281 -17.71 21.54 10.51
N HIS A 282 -16.71 22.22 11.07
CA HIS A 282 -16.38 23.61 10.75
C HIS A 282 -16.15 23.78 9.23
N PRO A 283 -16.73 24.81 8.56
CA PRO A 283 -16.72 24.92 7.09
C PRO A 283 -15.36 24.76 6.42
N SER A 284 -14.28 25.31 6.99
CA SER A 284 -12.93 25.21 6.45
C SER A 284 -12.29 23.81 6.53
N LYS A 285 -12.93 22.85 7.22
CA LYS A 285 -12.50 21.45 7.35
C LYS A 285 -13.45 20.46 6.65
N ARG A 286 -14.44 20.96 5.89
CA ARG A 286 -15.38 20.11 5.16
C ARG A 286 -14.75 19.59 3.86
N HIS A 287 -15.20 18.41 3.43
CA HIS A 287 -14.82 17.83 2.14
C HIS A 287 -15.19 18.78 0.99
N LYS A 288 -14.24 19.06 0.11
CA LYS A 288 -14.40 19.91 -1.09
C LYS A 288 -14.88 19.11 -2.30
N TRP A 289 -14.52 17.82 -2.35
CA TRP A 289 -14.83 16.91 -3.44
C TRP A 289 -15.40 15.60 -2.92
N TYR A 290 -16.25 14.95 -3.72
CA TYR A 290 -16.89 13.68 -3.40
C TYR A 290 -16.70 12.75 -4.59
N LEU A 291 -15.90 11.70 -4.43
CA LEU A 291 -15.63 10.69 -5.46
C LEU A 291 -16.41 9.41 -5.15
N LEU A 292 -17.41 9.11 -5.97
CA LEU A 292 -18.23 7.91 -5.89
C LEU A 292 -17.77 6.85 -6.90
N VAL A 293 -17.53 5.63 -6.40
CA VAL A 293 -17.06 4.48 -7.20
C VAL A 293 -17.67 3.16 -6.72
N GLY A 294 -17.84 2.20 -7.64
CA GLY A 294 -18.12 0.81 -7.29
C GLY A 294 -16.86 0.08 -6.82
N CYS A 295 -17.01 -0.99 -6.03
CA CYS A 295 -15.90 -1.77 -5.46
C CYS A 295 -15.03 -2.56 -6.48
N ASP A 296 -15.32 -2.47 -7.78
CA ASP A 296 -14.51 -2.94 -8.91
C ASP A 296 -13.83 -1.79 -9.68
N THR A 297 -13.60 -0.66 -9.02
CA THR A 297 -12.88 0.50 -9.58
C THR A 297 -11.51 0.67 -8.90
N TYR A 298 -10.46 0.77 -9.70
CA TYR A 298 -9.15 1.24 -9.25
C TYR A 298 -9.07 2.76 -9.41
N VAL A 299 -8.63 3.48 -8.38
CA VAL A 299 -8.42 4.93 -8.42
C VAL A 299 -6.95 5.26 -8.19
N ASN A 300 -6.33 5.96 -9.15
CA ASN A 300 -5.02 6.57 -8.94
C ASN A 300 -5.21 7.93 -8.25
N VAL A 301 -5.09 7.93 -6.92
CA VAL A 301 -5.33 9.11 -6.07
C VAL A 301 -4.41 10.29 -6.44
N PRO A 302 -3.08 10.14 -6.63
CA PRO A 302 -2.23 11.24 -7.12
C PRO A 302 -2.66 11.85 -8.47
N HIS A 303 -3.30 11.09 -9.36
CA HIS A 303 -3.83 11.61 -10.62
C HIS A 303 -5.16 12.38 -10.46
N LEU A 304 -5.80 12.39 -9.29
CA LEU A 304 -6.96 13.26 -9.02
C LEU A 304 -6.60 14.75 -8.91
N LYS A 305 -5.30 15.10 -8.92
CA LYS A 305 -4.81 16.47 -9.22
C LYS A 305 -5.40 17.08 -10.49
N GLN A 306 -5.95 16.26 -11.40
CA GLN A 306 -6.75 16.74 -12.54
C GLN A 306 -7.97 17.61 -12.12
N LEU A 307 -8.35 17.60 -10.84
CA LEU A 307 -9.33 18.52 -10.26
C LEU A 307 -8.79 19.95 -10.04
N ASP A 308 -7.47 20.17 -10.10
CA ASP A 308 -6.81 21.46 -9.89
C ASP A 308 -7.40 22.65 -10.69
N PRO A 309 -7.91 22.51 -11.93
CA PRO A 309 -8.51 23.63 -12.66
C PRO A 309 -9.88 24.06 -12.10
N TYR A 310 -10.61 23.15 -11.45
CA TYR A 310 -12.01 23.36 -11.08
C TYR A 310 -12.16 23.99 -9.69
N ASN A 311 -13.15 24.86 -9.54
CA ASN A 311 -13.47 25.47 -8.24
C ASN A 311 -14.59 24.68 -7.55
N PHE A 312 -14.30 24.09 -6.39
CA PHE A 312 -15.27 23.30 -5.62
C PHE A 312 -16.47 24.11 -5.07
N THR A 313 -16.39 25.44 -5.06
CA THR A 313 -17.53 26.32 -4.70
C THR A 313 -18.48 26.59 -5.87
N GLN A 314 -18.29 25.91 -7.01
CA GLN A 314 -19.20 25.91 -8.14
C GLN A 314 -19.76 24.48 -8.34
N PRO A 315 -21.01 24.31 -8.80
CA PRO A 315 -21.67 23.01 -8.87
C PRO A 315 -21.18 22.17 -10.06
N TYR A 316 -20.06 21.45 -9.86
CA TYR A 316 -19.46 20.60 -10.87
C TYR A 316 -19.87 19.14 -10.70
N PHE A 317 -20.47 18.57 -11.74
CA PHE A 317 -20.60 17.13 -11.95
C PHE A 317 -19.53 16.69 -12.95
N ILE A 318 -18.61 15.83 -12.55
CA ILE A 318 -17.47 15.40 -13.36
C ILE A 318 -17.52 13.89 -13.57
N GLY A 319 -17.36 13.43 -14.81
CA GLY A 319 -17.40 12.02 -15.18
C GLY A 319 -16.52 11.69 -16.38
N GLY A 320 -16.28 10.40 -16.63
CA GLY A 320 -15.29 9.94 -17.61
C GLY A 320 -15.78 9.62 -19.01
N SER A 321 -17.07 9.33 -19.17
CA SER A 321 -17.66 9.05 -20.48
C SER A 321 -19.15 9.37 -20.50
N ILE A 322 -19.66 9.74 -21.67
CA ILE A 322 -21.08 9.87 -21.93
C ILE A 322 -21.65 8.50 -22.32
N GLY A 323 -22.81 8.16 -21.75
CA GLY A 323 -23.77 7.19 -22.29
C GLY A 323 -25.11 7.88 -22.55
N GLU A 324 -25.99 7.21 -23.31
CA GLU A 324 -27.36 7.67 -23.59
C GLU A 324 -28.36 6.79 -22.83
N GLY A 325 -29.31 7.41 -22.13
CA GLY A 325 -30.28 6.71 -21.29
C GLY A 325 -31.60 7.46 -21.17
N ILE A 326 -32.54 6.84 -20.44
CA ILE A 326 -33.89 7.38 -20.27
C ILE A 326 -34.06 7.87 -18.83
N CYS A 327 -34.35 9.17 -18.69
CA CYS A 327 -34.74 9.80 -17.44
C CYS A 327 -36.25 9.98 -17.36
N TYR A 328 -36.76 10.19 -16.14
CA TYR A 328 -38.19 10.29 -15.86
C TYR A 328 -38.50 11.54 -15.05
N HIS A 329 -39.62 12.18 -15.39
CA HIS A 329 -40.22 13.25 -14.61
C HIS A 329 -41.11 12.68 -13.49
N LYS A 330 -41.45 13.50 -12.49
CA LYS A 330 -42.30 13.11 -11.35
C LYS A 330 -43.72 12.65 -11.75
N ASN A 331 -44.22 13.11 -12.90
CA ASN A 331 -45.51 12.70 -13.49
C ASN A 331 -45.42 11.37 -14.30
N GLY A 332 -44.27 10.72 -14.34
CA GLY A 332 -44.05 9.46 -15.05
C GLY A 332 -43.67 9.59 -16.53
N THR A 333 -43.67 10.78 -17.13
CA THR A 333 -43.20 10.95 -18.51
C THR A 333 -41.68 10.80 -18.59
N SER A 334 -41.18 10.26 -19.71
CA SER A 334 -39.76 10.02 -19.93
C SER A 334 -39.14 11.00 -20.93
N TYR A 335 -37.83 11.19 -20.83
CA TYR A 335 -37.01 11.93 -21.79
C TYR A 335 -35.65 11.25 -21.95
N ASN A 336 -35.07 11.34 -23.15
CA ASN A 336 -33.70 10.90 -23.38
C ASN A 336 -32.74 11.89 -22.74
N SER A 337 -31.76 11.38 -22.00
CA SER A 337 -30.68 12.17 -21.40
C SER A 337 -29.34 11.50 -21.63
N LEU A 338 -28.30 12.32 -21.61
CA LEU A 338 -26.94 11.83 -21.43
C LEU A 338 -26.76 11.39 -19.97
N PHE A 339 -25.82 10.50 -19.69
CA PHE A 339 -25.43 10.14 -18.33
C PHE A 339 -23.96 9.69 -18.24
N VAL A 340 -23.42 9.57 -17.03
CA VAL A 340 -22.08 9.04 -16.79
C VAL A 340 -22.03 7.55 -17.14
N GLY A 341 -21.46 7.22 -18.30
CA GLY A 341 -21.52 5.87 -18.86
C GLY A 341 -20.68 4.84 -18.08
N GLY A 342 -21.34 3.86 -17.45
CA GLY A 342 -20.77 2.56 -17.07
C GLY A 342 -20.00 2.52 -15.75
N ASN A 343 -20.66 2.89 -14.63
CA ASN A 343 -20.16 2.86 -13.24
C ASN A 343 -18.74 3.45 -13.07
N THR A 344 -18.39 4.45 -13.89
CA THR A 344 -17.12 5.19 -13.72
C THR A 344 -17.08 5.95 -12.40
N ALA A 345 -15.89 6.41 -12.03
CA ALA A 345 -15.74 7.46 -11.06
C ALA A 345 -16.66 8.66 -11.39
N HIS A 346 -17.63 8.92 -10.51
CA HIS A 346 -18.41 10.15 -10.52
C HIS A 346 -17.78 11.09 -9.48
N ILE A 347 -17.48 12.33 -9.86
CA ILE A 347 -16.94 13.33 -8.94
C ILE A 347 -17.91 14.50 -8.85
N PHE A 348 -18.23 14.90 -7.62
CA PHE A 348 -19.09 16.04 -7.31
C PHE A 348 -18.27 17.07 -6.51
N SER A 349 -18.46 18.35 -6.79
CA SER A 349 -17.99 19.41 -5.90
C SER A 349 -18.88 19.54 -4.66
N ALA A 350 -18.36 20.13 -3.59
CA ALA A 350 -19.13 20.41 -2.39
C ALA A 350 -20.40 21.23 -2.67
N ALA A 351 -20.30 22.25 -3.54
CA ALA A 351 -21.46 23.04 -3.96
C ALA A 351 -22.54 22.20 -4.65
N LEU A 352 -22.17 21.24 -5.52
CA LEU A 352 -23.17 20.36 -6.13
C LEU A 352 -23.83 19.41 -5.11
N VAL A 353 -23.09 18.93 -4.11
CA VAL A 353 -23.67 18.06 -3.07
C VAL A 353 -24.66 18.83 -2.18
N GLU A 354 -24.41 20.12 -1.93
CA GLU A 354 -25.34 21.02 -1.25
C GLU A 354 -26.65 21.22 -2.04
N GLU A 355 -26.56 21.43 -3.36
CA GLU A 355 -27.72 21.51 -4.26
C GLU A 355 -28.50 20.17 -4.38
N LEU A 356 -27.80 19.03 -4.33
CA LEU A 356 -28.44 17.72 -4.40
C LEU A 356 -29.15 17.32 -3.10
N TYR A 357 -28.64 17.74 -1.94
CA TYR A 357 -29.07 17.27 -0.63
C TYR A 357 -30.60 17.30 -0.39
N PRO A 358 -31.35 18.37 -0.72
CA PRO A 358 -32.81 18.42 -0.51
C PRO A 358 -33.59 17.36 -1.30
N HIS A 359 -32.99 16.79 -2.35
CA HIS A 359 -33.64 15.90 -3.30
C HIS A 359 -33.28 14.42 -3.12
N LEU A 360 -32.14 14.10 -2.49
CA LEU A 360 -31.58 12.74 -2.45
C LEU A 360 -32.57 11.67 -1.97
N SER A 361 -33.06 11.76 -0.73
CA SER A 361 -34.02 10.78 -0.19
C SER A 361 -35.33 10.75 -0.99
N VAL A 362 -35.89 11.92 -1.29
CA VAL A 362 -37.20 12.03 -1.96
C VAL A 362 -37.18 11.37 -3.34
N TYR A 363 -36.06 11.50 -4.07
CA TYR A 363 -35.90 10.94 -5.41
C TYR A 363 -36.01 9.40 -5.41
N VAL A 364 -35.25 8.71 -4.54
CA VAL A 364 -35.24 7.22 -4.45
C VAL A 364 -36.39 6.63 -3.63
N GLN A 365 -37.27 7.47 -3.11
CA GLN A 365 -38.51 7.07 -2.42
C GLN A 365 -39.76 7.26 -3.28
N SER A 366 -39.78 8.27 -4.16
CA SER A 366 -41.01 8.71 -4.85
C SER A 366 -40.90 8.90 -6.36
N ILE A 367 -39.69 8.93 -6.94
CA ILE A 367 -39.46 9.17 -8.38
C ILE A 367 -38.78 7.98 -9.04
N TRP A 368 -37.85 7.33 -8.34
CA TRP A 368 -37.07 6.19 -8.83
C TRP A 368 -37.13 5.01 -7.84
N PRO A 369 -37.26 3.76 -8.31
CA PRO A 369 -37.40 3.31 -9.70
C PRO A 369 -38.87 3.25 -10.17
N GLN A 370 -39.09 3.30 -11.49
CA GLN A 370 -40.42 3.18 -12.09
C GLN A 370 -40.80 1.71 -12.36
N PRO A 371 -42.10 1.32 -12.29
CA PRO A 371 -42.51 -0.09 -12.32
C PRO A 371 -42.09 -0.90 -13.57
N ASN A 372 -41.96 -0.24 -14.72
CA ASN A 372 -41.71 -0.89 -16.02
C ASN A 372 -40.22 -1.09 -16.35
N HIS A 373 -39.31 -0.92 -15.39
CA HIS A 373 -37.87 -1.09 -15.60
C HIS A 373 -37.44 -2.58 -15.59
N SER A 374 -37.44 -3.21 -16.75
CA SER A 374 -36.65 -4.41 -16.99
C SER A 374 -35.16 -4.06 -17.20
N ALA A 375 -34.30 -4.67 -16.38
CA ALA A 375 -32.83 -4.72 -16.52
C ALA A 375 -31.98 -3.42 -16.47
N ALA A 376 -32.55 -2.20 -16.53
CA ALA A 376 -31.78 -0.95 -16.70
C ALA A 376 -31.67 -0.02 -15.47
N GLY A 377 -32.00 -0.50 -14.26
CA GLY A 377 -31.98 0.28 -13.01
C GLY A 377 -30.60 0.59 -12.43
N ALA A 378 -29.67 1.10 -13.25
CA ALA A 378 -28.31 1.46 -12.84
C ALA A 378 -28.28 2.74 -12.00
N SER A 379 -27.50 2.73 -10.93
CA SER A 379 -27.30 3.87 -10.02
C SER A 379 -26.82 5.14 -10.71
N ASP A 380 -25.95 4.98 -11.70
CA ASP A 380 -25.34 6.06 -12.47
C ASP A 380 -26.39 6.87 -13.25
N VAL A 381 -27.39 6.16 -13.80
CA VAL A 381 -28.52 6.76 -14.53
C VAL A 381 -29.39 7.54 -13.57
N ALA A 382 -29.79 6.92 -12.45
CA ALA A 382 -30.61 7.57 -11.43
C ALA A 382 -29.98 8.88 -10.92
N LEU A 383 -28.69 8.85 -10.59
CA LEU A 383 -27.95 9.99 -10.07
C LEU A 383 -27.76 11.09 -11.13
N SER A 384 -27.41 10.69 -12.36
CA SER A 384 -27.31 11.61 -13.50
C SER A 384 -28.66 12.28 -13.79
N CYS A 385 -29.77 11.52 -13.82
CA CYS A 385 -31.11 12.06 -14.05
C CYS A 385 -31.54 13.08 -13.00
N LEU A 386 -31.21 12.87 -11.72
CA LEU A 386 -31.43 13.88 -10.69
C LEU A 386 -30.64 15.16 -11.02
N ILE A 387 -29.34 15.06 -11.26
CA ILE A 387 -28.45 16.21 -11.53
C ILE A 387 -28.92 17.01 -12.74
N PHE A 388 -29.26 16.36 -13.86
CA PHE A 388 -29.77 17.03 -15.06
C PHE A 388 -31.16 17.63 -14.85
N SER A 389 -32.02 17.02 -14.03
CA SER A 389 -33.34 17.60 -13.69
C SER A 389 -33.26 18.89 -12.88
N LEU A 390 -32.13 19.14 -12.19
CA LEU A 390 -31.80 20.38 -11.49
C LEU A 390 -31.07 21.40 -12.40
N GLY A 391 -30.85 21.08 -13.68
CA GLY A 391 -30.23 21.98 -14.67
C GLY A 391 -28.69 21.94 -14.70
N TYR A 392 -28.04 21.04 -13.96
CA TYR A 392 -26.58 20.93 -13.93
C TYR A 392 -26.05 19.99 -15.01
N ASN A 393 -25.08 20.47 -15.79
CA ASN A 393 -24.45 19.71 -16.87
C ASN A 393 -23.20 18.95 -16.39
N MET A 394 -22.90 17.84 -17.07
CA MET A 394 -21.69 17.05 -16.81
C MET A 394 -20.47 17.64 -17.53
N THR A 395 -19.36 17.73 -16.80
CA THR A 395 -18.01 17.98 -17.31
C THR A 395 -17.29 16.66 -17.57
N ILE A 396 -16.74 16.47 -18.77
CA ILE A 396 -15.96 15.26 -19.10
C ILE A 396 -14.51 15.44 -18.62
N LEU A 397 -14.01 14.50 -17.82
CA LEU A 397 -12.60 14.43 -17.44
C LEU A 397 -11.92 13.21 -18.07
N PRO A 398 -11.00 13.40 -19.04
CA PRO A 398 -10.28 12.30 -19.67
C PRO A 398 -9.50 11.44 -18.67
N GLY A 399 -9.61 10.12 -18.79
CA GLY A 399 -8.88 9.17 -17.95
C GLY A 399 -9.62 8.66 -16.72
N LEU A 400 -10.89 9.05 -16.52
CA LEU A 400 -11.81 8.32 -15.64
C LEU A 400 -12.42 7.13 -16.40
N TRP A 401 -11.67 6.06 -16.62
CA TRP A 401 -12.01 5.06 -17.64
C TRP A 401 -13.11 4.06 -17.23
N ARG A 402 -14.12 3.89 -18.10
CA ARG A 402 -15.28 2.97 -17.93
C ARG A 402 -14.99 1.47 -18.08
N ARG A 403 -13.74 1.08 -18.31
CA ARG A 403 -13.29 -0.31 -18.42
C ARG A 403 -11.86 -0.45 -17.95
N SER A 404 -11.42 -1.69 -17.82
CA SER A 404 -10.02 -2.04 -17.57
C SER A 404 -9.12 -1.59 -18.73
N PRO A 405 -7.78 -1.52 -18.54
CA PRO A 405 -6.85 -1.13 -19.60
C PRO A 405 -7.05 -1.88 -20.92
N ASN A 406 -7.28 -3.20 -20.86
CA ASN A 406 -7.58 -4.02 -22.03
C ASN A 406 -8.90 -3.60 -22.71
N GLY A 407 -9.94 -3.28 -21.92
CA GLY A 407 -11.24 -2.85 -22.43
C GLY A 407 -11.18 -1.51 -23.15
N ILE A 408 -10.47 -0.54 -22.59
CA ILE A 408 -10.26 0.79 -23.21
C ILE A 408 -9.39 0.68 -24.48
N ILE A 409 -8.37 -0.17 -24.47
CA ILE A 409 -7.56 -0.43 -25.68
C ILE A 409 -8.40 -1.11 -26.78
N LYS A 410 -9.32 -2.01 -26.42
CA LYS A 410 -10.26 -2.62 -27.37
C LYS A 410 -11.28 -1.61 -27.92
N GLU A 411 -11.66 -0.62 -27.12
CA GLU A 411 -12.70 0.38 -27.46
C GLU A 411 -12.16 1.54 -28.31
N PHE A 412 -10.96 2.06 -28.00
CA PHE A 412 -10.39 3.25 -28.65
C PHE A 412 -9.07 3.01 -29.41
N GLY A 413 -8.48 1.82 -29.26
CA GLY A 413 -7.15 1.51 -29.79
C GLY A 413 -6.00 2.07 -28.92
N LEU A 414 -4.90 1.32 -28.84
CA LEU A 414 -3.76 1.63 -27.97
C LEU A 414 -3.23 3.07 -28.13
N ARG A 415 -3.11 3.55 -29.38
CA ARG A 415 -2.60 4.90 -29.66
C ARG A 415 -3.49 6.01 -29.10
N ALA A 416 -4.80 5.80 -29.00
CA ALA A 416 -5.72 6.76 -28.38
C ALA A 416 -5.63 6.68 -26.84
N THR A 417 -5.66 5.46 -26.28
CA THR A 417 -5.50 5.23 -24.84
C THR A 417 -4.23 5.89 -24.29
N LEU A 418 -3.10 5.74 -25.00
CA LEU A 418 -1.81 6.27 -24.56
C LEU A 418 -1.69 7.81 -24.62
N LYS A 419 -2.63 8.53 -25.26
CA LYS A 419 -2.65 10.01 -25.23
C LYS A 419 -3.00 10.56 -23.84
N VAL A 420 -3.82 9.85 -23.07
CA VAL A 420 -4.21 10.26 -21.71
C VAL A 420 -3.11 9.82 -20.74
N LYS A 421 -2.08 10.66 -20.59
CA LYS A 421 -0.84 10.34 -19.86
C LYS A 421 -1.01 9.99 -18.38
N GLU A 422 -2.05 10.53 -17.73
CA GLU A 422 -2.29 10.37 -16.29
C GLU A 422 -3.75 9.99 -16.01
N PRO A 423 -4.18 8.77 -16.37
CA PRO A 423 -5.57 8.36 -16.14
C PRO A 423 -5.82 8.14 -14.65
N SER A 424 -6.89 8.71 -14.12
CA SER A 424 -7.17 8.75 -12.69
C SER A 424 -8.02 7.58 -12.19
N SER A 425 -8.72 6.84 -13.07
CA SER A 425 -9.40 5.59 -12.67
C SER A 425 -9.50 4.57 -13.78
N TRP A 426 -9.69 3.31 -13.40
CA TRP A 426 -10.10 2.22 -14.28
C TRP A 426 -11.23 1.43 -13.62
N HIS A 427 -12.30 1.16 -14.38
CA HIS A 427 -13.47 0.41 -13.91
C HIS A 427 -13.46 -1.05 -14.42
N TYR A 428 -14.31 -1.94 -13.88
CA TYR A 428 -14.29 -3.39 -14.14
C TYR A 428 -12.92 -4.04 -13.87
N ILE A 429 -12.33 -3.73 -12.71
CA ILE A 429 -11.06 -4.28 -12.23
C ILE A 429 -11.32 -5.45 -11.28
N HIS A 430 -10.76 -6.61 -11.61
CA HIS A 430 -10.82 -7.79 -10.74
C HIS A 430 -9.87 -7.65 -9.54
N PRO A 431 -10.15 -8.30 -8.39
CA PRO A 431 -9.29 -8.28 -7.20
C PRO A 431 -7.77 -8.39 -7.44
N ALA A 432 -7.32 -9.35 -8.25
CA ALA A 432 -5.91 -9.51 -8.59
C ALA A 432 -5.34 -8.34 -9.42
N GLN A 433 -6.13 -7.83 -10.38
CA GLN A 433 -5.75 -6.65 -11.17
C GLN A 433 -5.71 -5.37 -10.34
N MET A 434 -6.50 -5.29 -9.27
CA MET A 434 -6.46 -4.18 -8.33
C MET A 434 -5.07 -4.07 -7.69
N ILE A 435 -4.50 -5.21 -7.28
CA ILE A 435 -3.15 -5.31 -6.70
C ILE A 435 -2.08 -5.00 -7.76
N ASP A 436 -2.17 -5.61 -8.95
CA ASP A 436 -1.23 -5.33 -10.05
C ASP A 436 -1.18 -3.82 -10.40
N LEU A 437 -2.35 -3.16 -10.48
CA LEU A 437 -2.45 -1.73 -10.77
C LEU A 437 -1.91 -0.88 -9.62
N ASP A 438 -2.15 -1.29 -8.37
CA ASP A 438 -1.65 -0.58 -7.19
C ASP A 438 -0.12 -0.58 -7.15
N GLU A 439 0.50 -1.75 -7.34
CA GLU A 439 1.96 -1.90 -7.40
C GLU A 439 2.54 -1.14 -8.61
N PHE A 440 1.92 -1.26 -9.79
CA PHE A 440 2.34 -0.54 -10.99
C PHE A 440 2.35 1.00 -10.79
N TYR A 441 1.29 1.55 -10.20
CA TYR A 441 1.20 3.00 -9.96
C TYR A 441 2.02 3.45 -8.76
N ALA A 442 2.19 2.63 -7.72
CA ALA A 442 3.13 2.90 -6.63
C ALA A 442 4.56 3.05 -7.15
N TYR A 443 5.02 2.14 -8.03
CA TYR A 443 6.32 2.30 -8.69
C TYR A 443 6.41 3.55 -9.56
N GLN A 444 5.36 3.89 -10.33
CA GLN A 444 5.36 5.16 -11.08
C GLN A 444 5.48 6.39 -10.17
N TYR A 445 4.83 6.38 -9.01
CA TYR A 445 4.87 7.49 -8.08
C TYR A 445 6.24 7.61 -7.40
N VAL A 446 6.82 6.50 -6.97
CA VAL A 446 8.21 6.42 -6.47
C VAL A 446 9.22 6.94 -7.50
N ASP A 447 9.11 6.52 -8.77
CA ASP A 447 9.96 7.01 -9.85
C ASP A 447 9.84 8.53 -10.03
N ARG A 448 8.62 9.08 -9.96
CA ARG A 448 8.39 10.53 -10.06
C ARG A 448 9.02 11.28 -8.89
N LEU A 449 8.72 10.89 -7.64
CA LEU A 449 9.25 11.56 -6.45
C LEU A 449 10.78 11.51 -6.40
N LYS A 450 11.40 10.43 -6.86
CA LYS A 450 12.85 10.31 -7.04
C LYS A 450 13.39 11.29 -8.09
N ASN A 451 12.78 11.37 -9.27
CA ASN A 451 13.19 12.28 -10.34
C ASN A 451 13.04 13.75 -9.92
N ASP A 452 11.98 14.05 -9.17
CA ASP A 452 11.65 15.35 -8.57
C ASP A 452 12.50 15.71 -7.33
N GLN A 453 13.36 14.80 -6.86
CA GLN A 453 14.13 14.89 -5.62
C GLN A 453 13.29 15.21 -4.36
N ASN A 454 12.02 14.79 -4.38
CA ASN A 454 11.06 15.01 -3.29
C ASN A 454 11.18 13.91 -2.23
N TRP A 455 12.31 13.90 -1.52
CA TRP A 455 12.68 12.82 -0.61
C TRP A 455 11.75 12.69 0.60
N TYR A 456 11.15 13.79 1.08
CA TYR A 456 10.20 13.76 2.18
C TYR A 456 8.92 13.01 1.80
N GLU A 457 8.26 13.42 0.72
CA GLU A 457 7.04 12.76 0.21
C GLU A 457 7.32 11.30 -0.20
N LEU A 458 8.52 11.01 -0.71
CA LEU A 458 8.92 9.62 -1.01
C LEU A 458 9.00 8.77 0.26
N VAL A 459 9.62 9.27 1.32
CA VAL A 459 9.73 8.57 2.61
C VAL A 459 8.36 8.38 3.24
N ASP A 460 7.50 9.40 3.24
CA ASP A 460 6.15 9.32 3.77
C ASP A 460 5.27 8.34 2.97
N PHE A 461 5.37 8.35 1.63
CA PHE A 461 4.70 7.37 0.79
C PHE A 461 5.19 5.94 1.05
N ILE A 462 6.50 5.73 1.20
CA ILE A 462 7.07 4.40 1.51
C ILE A 462 6.63 3.92 2.90
N HIS A 463 6.64 4.79 3.91
CA HIS A 463 6.13 4.46 5.26
C HIS A 463 4.67 4.04 5.21
N LEU A 464 3.83 4.82 4.51
CA LEU A 464 2.41 4.53 4.37
C LEU A 464 2.19 3.23 3.59
N PHE A 465 2.86 3.04 2.45
CA PHE A 465 2.73 1.84 1.61
C PHE A 465 3.19 0.55 2.31
N ILE A 466 4.31 0.61 3.05
CA ILE A 466 4.80 -0.53 3.84
C ILE A 466 3.85 -0.78 5.02
N GLY A 467 3.41 0.26 5.73
CA GLY A 467 2.49 0.15 6.86
C GLY A 467 1.16 -0.48 6.46
N THR A 468 0.60 -0.11 5.30
CA THR A 468 -0.67 -0.67 4.81
C THR A 468 -0.52 -2.10 4.30
N HIS A 469 0.55 -2.43 3.59
CA HIS A 469 0.85 -3.82 3.22
C HIS A 469 1.11 -4.69 4.45
N TYR A 470 1.80 -4.19 5.46
CA TYR A 470 2.04 -4.89 6.72
C TYR A 470 0.74 -5.17 7.47
N GLU A 471 -0.15 -4.19 7.59
CA GLU A 471 -1.48 -4.38 8.18
C GLU A 471 -2.36 -5.34 7.37
N THR A 472 -2.27 -5.31 6.04
CA THR A 472 -2.95 -6.25 5.15
C THR A 472 -2.45 -7.68 5.40
N LEU A 473 -1.13 -7.89 5.41
CA LEU A 473 -0.50 -9.19 5.69
C LEU A 473 -0.82 -9.69 7.11
N ARG A 474 -0.86 -8.80 8.11
CA ARG A 474 -1.24 -9.15 9.49
C ARG A 474 -2.71 -9.59 9.58
N LYS A 475 -3.63 -8.88 8.90
CA LYS A 475 -5.07 -9.22 8.86
C LYS A 475 -5.37 -10.49 8.05
N HIS A 476 -4.46 -10.90 7.17
CA HIS A 476 -4.52 -12.17 6.43
C HIS A 476 -3.73 -13.30 7.12
N GLN A 477 -3.14 -13.09 8.31
CA GLN A 477 -2.70 -14.23 9.13
C GLN A 477 -3.94 -15.01 9.61
N PRO A 478 -4.02 -16.33 9.39
CA PRO A 478 -5.15 -17.11 9.85
C PRO A 478 -5.12 -17.21 11.39
N ASN A 479 -6.07 -16.56 12.06
CA ASN A 479 -6.47 -16.91 13.43
C ASN A 479 -7.40 -18.16 13.46
N ASP A 480 -7.34 -19.00 12.43
CA ASP A 480 -8.15 -20.22 12.26
C ASP A 480 -7.21 -21.44 12.17
N THR A 481 -6.94 -22.07 13.32
CA THR A 481 -6.13 -23.30 13.43
C THR A 481 -6.81 -24.53 12.79
N GLU A 482 -8.05 -24.41 12.29
CA GLU A 482 -8.88 -25.55 11.87
C GLU A 482 -9.09 -25.72 10.35
N LYS A 483 -8.83 -24.72 9.50
CA LYS A 483 -9.23 -24.78 8.07
C LYS A 483 -8.21 -25.37 7.08
N LEU A 484 -6.94 -25.50 7.45
CA LEU A 484 -5.90 -26.05 6.56
C LEU A 484 -5.87 -27.59 6.50
N VAL A 485 -6.67 -28.30 7.31
CA VAL A 485 -6.65 -29.77 7.41
C VAL A 485 -7.57 -30.48 6.39
N ARG A 486 -8.38 -29.75 5.61
CA ARG A 486 -9.42 -30.34 4.72
C ARG A 486 -9.19 -30.26 3.21
N THR A 487 -7.98 -29.91 2.75
CA THR A 487 -7.67 -29.87 1.29
C THR A 487 -6.52 -30.79 0.87
N TYR A 488 -6.08 -31.69 1.74
CA TYR A 488 -5.19 -32.81 1.40
C TYR A 488 -5.64 -34.11 2.08
N ARG A 489 -6.73 -34.69 1.55
CA ARG A 489 -7.05 -36.11 1.55
C ARG A 489 -7.76 -36.45 0.24
#